data_AF-A0A917M089-F1
#
_entry.id   AF-A0A917M089-F1
#
_cell.length_a   1.000
_cell.length_b   1.000
_cell.length_c   1.000
_cell.angle_alpha   90.00
_cell.angle_beta   90.00
_cell.angle_gamma   90.00
#
_symmetry.space_group_name_H-M   'P 1'
#
loop_
_entity.id
_entity.type
_entity.pdbx_description
1 polymer ?
#
loop_
_entity_poly.entity_id
_entity_poly.type
_entity_poly.pdbx_seq_one_letter_code
_entity_poly.pdbx_strand_id
1 'polypeptide(L)'
;MNRAILIGIILFAYIIYIAFKHKEIWKKLTFMQTLGVLLTFIFVTGIGGTILFYGVRFLISFTSNEVLSIVIQFFTAIIVVIFGVLLFNTIVSSITNGILPIKRTPRR
;
A
#
# COMPACT_ATOMS: atom_id res chain seq x y z
N MET A 1 21.17 -13.55 10.22
CA MET A 1 20.26 -12.43 9.91
C MET A 1 18.89 -13.00 9.56
N ASN A 2 17.82 -12.56 10.23
CA ASN A 2 16.47 -13.10 10.01
C ASN A 2 15.97 -12.76 8.58
N ARG A 3 15.31 -13.70 7.89
CA ARG A 3 14.81 -13.52 6.52
C ARG A 3 13.88 -12.31 6.42
N ALA A 4 13.07 -12.08 7.45
CA ALA A 4 12.19 -10.90 7.54
C ALA A 4 12.95 -9.58 7.54
N ILE A 5 14.10 -9.51 8.24
CA ILE A 5 14.94 -8.30 8.30
C ILE A 5 15.56 -8.02 6.93
N LEU A 6 16.06 -9.05 6.24
CA LEU A 6 16.60 -8.91 4.89
C LEU A 6 15.54 -8.38 3.91
N ILE A 7 14.33 -8.95 3.94
CA ILE A 7 13.22 -8.51 3.09
C ILE A 7 12.85 -7.05 3.40
N GLY A 8 12.78 -6.68 4.68
CA GLY A 8 12.53 -5.31 5.10
C GLY A 8 13.56 -4.32 4.56
N ILE A 9 14.84 -4.66 4.63
CA ILE A 9 15.93 -3.83 4.10
C ILE A 9 15.82 -3.67 2.58
N ILE A 10 15.54 -4.75 1.85
CA ILE A 10 15.40 -4.70 0.38
C ILE A 10 14.21 -3.82 -0.03
N LEU A 11 13.07 -3.98 0.64
CA LEU A 11 11.88 -3.16 0.38
C LEU A 11 12.16 -1.68 0.68
N PHE A 12 12.85 -1.40 1.78
CA PHE A 12 13.22 -0.03 2.15
C PHE A 12 14.16 0.60 1.11
N ALA A 13 15.21 -0.13 0.70
CA ALA A 13 16.12 0.32 -0.36
C ALA A 13 15.39 0.57 -1.69
N TYR A 14 14.41 -0.29 -2.02
CA TYR A 14 13.58 -0.13 -3.22
C TYR A 14 12.70 1.12 -3.17
N ILE A 15 12.08 1.42 -2.01
CA ILE A 15 11.29 2.64 -1.81
C ILE A 15 12.18 3.87 -1.99
N ILE A 16 13.38 3.88 -1.40
CA ILE A 16 14.36 4.97 -1.57
C ILE A 16 14.73 5.14 -3.05
N TYR A 17 15.06 4.04 -3.75
CA TYR A 17 15.39 4.07 -5.16
C TYR A 17 14.27 4.71 -6.01
N ILE A 18 13.00 4.34 -5.78
CA ILE A 18 11.84 4.93 -6.46
C ILE A 18 11.73 6.42 -6.18
N ALA A 19 11.94 6.85 -4.93
CA ALA A 19 11.88 8.25 -4.53
C ALA A 19 12.90 9.08 -5.32
N PHE A 20 14.14 8.59 -5.45
CA PHE A 20 15.17 9.25 -6.26
C PHE A 20 14.89 9.19 -7.76
N LYS A 21 14.40 8.05 -8.27
CA LYS A 21 14.08 7.87 -9.70
C LYS A 21 13.02 8.86 -10.18
N HIS A 22 12.04 9.16 -9.34
CA HIS A 22 10.94 10.06 -9.67
C HIS A 22 11.09 11.45 -9.04
N LYS A 23 12.31 11.87 -8.66
CA LYS A 23 12.60 13.13 -7.95
C LYS A 23 11.94 14.36 -8.58
N GLU A 24 11.81 14.40 -9.91
CA GLU A 24 11.20 15.51 -10.65
C GLU A 24 9.70 15.67 -10.37
N ILE A 25 9.02 14.59 -9.95
CA ILE A 25 7.61 14.62 -9.55
C ILE A 25 7.50 15.07 -8.09
N TRP A 26 8.39 14.58 -7.22
CA TRP A 26 8.47 15.01 -5.82
C TRP A 26 8.77 16.50 -5.67
N LYS A 27 9.60 17.08 -6.56
CA LYS A 27 9.86 18.53 -6.60
C LYS A 27 8.65 19.39 -6.96
N LYS A 28 7.63 18.83 -7.63
CA LYS A 28 6.40 19.56 -7.98
C LYS A 28 5.42 19.65 -6.82
N LEU A 29 5.63 18.84 -5.79
CA LEU A 29 4.78 18.81 -4.60
C LEU A 29 5.27 19.83 -3.60
N THR A 30 4.35 20.57 -2.99
CA THR A 30 4.69 21.41 -1.85
C THR A 30 5.02 20.53 -0.64
N PHE A 31 5.71 21.11 0.36
CA PHE A 31 6.02 20.40 1.60
C PHE A 31 4.75 19.86 2.28
N MET A 32 3.67 20.65 2.31
CA MET A 32 2.37 20.24 2.86
C MET A 32 1.74 19.08 2.08
N GLN A 33 1.83 19.09 0.74
CA GLN A 33 1.33 17.99 -0.08
C GLN A 33 2.13 16.71 0.15
N THR A 34 3.44 16.82 0.28
CA THR A 34 4.33 15.69 0.56
C THR A 34 4.00 15.07 1.93
N LEU A 35 3.81 15.90 2.95
CA LEU A 35 3.39 15.46 4.27
C LEU A 35 2.01 14.78 4.23
N GLY A 36 1.05 15.35 3.50
CA GLY A 36 -0.28 14.78 3.33
C GLY A 36 -0.25 13.41 2.64
N VAL A 37 0.58 13.24 1.61
CA VAL A 37 0.79 11.95 0.94
C VAL A 37 1.38 10.92 1.90
N LEU A 38 2.37 11.31 2.70
CA LEU A 38 3.01 10.42 3.67
C LEU A 38 2.03 9.98 4.77
N LEU A 39 1.24 10.91 5.32
CA LEU A 39 0.19 10.59 6.29
C LEU A 39 -0.88 9.67 5.69
N THR A 40 -1.29 9.92 4.44
CA THR A 40 -2.24 9.06 3.73
C THR A 40 -1.69 7.65 3.57
N PHE A 41 -0.41 7.52 3.23
CA PHE A 41 0.24 6.21 3.12
C PHE A 41 0.21 5.45 4.45
N ILE A 42 0.63 6.10 5.55
CA ILE A 42 0.64 5.49 6.89
C ILE A 42 -0.78 5.09 7.30
N PHE A 43 -1.77 5.95 7.05
CA PHE A 43 -3.16 5.71 7.42
C PHE A 43 -3.76 4.52 6.65
N VAL A 44 -3.63 4.52 5.32
CA VAL A 44 -4.18 3.46 4.47
C VAL A 44 -3.50 2.12 4.75
N THR A 45 -2.17 2.12 4.89
CA THR A 45 -1.44 0.88 5.24
C THR A 45 -1.74 0.40 6.65
N GLY A 46 -1.92 1.32 7.61
CA GLY A 46 -2.35 1.00 8.97
C GLY A 46 -3.71 0.33 9.00
N ILE A 47 -4.72 0.93 8.35
CA ILE A 47 -6.06 0.34 8.23
C ILE A 47 -6.01 -1.02 7.53
N GLY A 48 -5.30 -1.11 6.41
CA GLY A 48 -5.13 -2.36 5.69
C GLY A 48 -4.51 -3.46 6.56
N GLY A 49 -3.47 -3.11 7.32
CA GLY A 49 -2.84 -4.01 8.29
C GLY A 49 -3.80 -4.46 9.40
N THR A 50 -4.59 -3.54 9.96
CA THR A 50 -5.61 -3.86 10.97
C THR A 50 -6.67 -4.81 10.41
N ILE A 51 -7.16 -4.59 9.19
CA ILE A 51 -8.13 -5.47 8.53
C ILE A 51 -7.51 -6.84 8.26
N LEU A 52 -6.27 -6.90 7.80
CA LEU A 52 -5.59 -8.18 7.56
C LEU A 52 -5.28 -8.93 8.84
N PHE A 53 -5.09 -8.25 9.97
CA PHE A 53 -4.84 -8.91 11.23
C PHE A 53 -6.13 -9.39 11.89
N TYR A 54 -7.12 -8.51 12.06
CA TYR A 54 -8.35 -8.83 12.78
C TYR A 54 -9.44 -9.39 11.86
N GLY A 55 -9.63 -8.80 10.68
CA GLY A 55 -10.67 -9.21 9.73
C GLY A 55 -10.43 -10.61 9.19
N VAL A 56 -9.19 -10.96 8.85
CA VAL A 56 -8.83 -12.32 8.42
C VAL A 56 -9.06 -13.34 9.53
N ARG A 57 -8.65 -13.04 10.77
CA ARG A 57 -8.91 -13.92 11.93
C ARG A 57 -10.40 -14.15 12.14
N PHE A 58 -11.19 -13.09 12.02
CA PHE A 58 -12.65 -13.17 12.09
C PHE A 58 -13.24 -14.02 10.97
N LEU A 59 -12.80 -13.87 9.71
CA LEU A 59 -13.30 -14.67 8.60
C LEU A 59 -12.92 -16.16 8.73
N ILE A 60 -11.71 -16.46 9.20
CA ILE A 60 -11.25 -17.84 9.39
C ILE A 60 -12.00 -18.51 10.55
N SER A 61 -12.47 -17.79 11.57
CA SER A 61 -13.18 -18.43 12.69
C SER A 61 -14.48 -19.12 12.30
N PHE A 62 -15.00 -18.86 11.09
CA PHE A 62 -16.16 -19.56 10.53
C PHE A 62 -15.83 -20.90 9.87
N THR A 63 -14.55 -21.28 9.78
CA THR A 63 -14.11 -22.54 9.18
C THR A 63 -13.02 -23.20 10.00
N SER A 64 -13.12 -24.51 10.21
CA SER A 64 -12.06 -25.34 10.79
C SER A 64 -11.15 -25.98 9.73
N ASN A 65 -11.49 -25.85 8.43
CA ASN A 65 -10.71 -26.41 7.35
C ASN A 65 -9.49 -25.52 7.03
N GLU A 66 -8.29 -26.09 7.14
CA GLU A 66 -7.01 -25.40 6.92
C GLU A 66 -6.86 -24.91 5.47
N VAL A 67 -7.27 -25.72 4.48
CA VAL A 67 -7.19 -25.34 3.06
C VAL A 67 -8.09 -24.15 2.78
N LEU A 68 -9.33 -24.18 3.30
CA LEU A 68 -10.26 -23.06 3.13
C LEU A 68 -9.75 -21.80 3.85
N SER A 69 -9.10 -21.96 5.01
CA SER A 69 -8.49 -20.86 5.75
C SER A 69 -7.39 -20.17 4.95
N ILE A 70 -6.52 -20.94 4.29
CA ILE A 70 -5.45 -20.38 3.42
C ILE A 70 -6.06 -19.62 2.25
N VAL A 71 -7.11 -20.18 1.63
CA VAL A 71 -7.83 -19.52 0.53
C VAL A 71 -8.42 -18.18 0.97
N ILE A 72 -9.10 -18.14 2.12
CA ILE A 72 -9.67 -16.91 2.68
C ILE A 72 -8.58 -15.87 2.96
N GLN A 73 -7.45 -16.26 3.54
CA GLN A 73 -6.32 -15.35 3.79
C GLN A 73 -5.82 -14.70 2.51
N PHE A 74 -5.59 -15.52 1.48
CA PHE A 74 -5.06 -15.06 0.21
C PHE A 74 -6.01 -14.10 -0.50
N PHE A 75 -7.30 -14.44 -0.60
CA PHE A 75 -8.29 -13.58 -1.24
C PHE A 75 -8.54 -12.29 -0.45
N THR A 76 -8.59 -12.37 0.88
CA THR A 76 -8.73 -11.16 1.72
C THR A 76 -7.52 -10.23 1.54
N ALA A 77 -6.30 -10.78 1.48
CA ALA A 77 -5.10 -9.99 1.19
C ALA A 77 -5.19 -9.26 -0.15
N ILE A 78 -5.61 -9.95 -1.21
CA ILE A 78 -5.79 -9.33 -2.53
C ILE A 78 -6.81 -8.18 -2.47
N ILE A 79 -7.97 -8.43 -1.87
CA ILE A 79 -9.04 -7.43 -1.75
C ILE A 79 -8.54 -6.20 -0.99
N VAL A 80 -7.93 -6.39 0.18
CA VAL A 80 -7.43 -5.27 0.99
C VAL A 80 -6.37 -4.47 0.23
N VAL A 81 -5.46 -5.13 -0.50
CA VAL A 81 -4.45 -4.43 -1.29
C VAL A 81 -5.08 -3.63 -2.43
N ILE A 82 -6.04 -4.21 -3.17
CA ILE A 82 -6.72 -3.50 -4.27
C ILE A 82 -7.45 -2.28 -3.73
N PHE A 83 -8.29 -2.45 -2.70
CA PHE A 83 -9.03 -1.34 -2.10
C PHE A 83 -8.08 -0.30 -1.48
N GLY A 84 -7.00 -0.73 -0.84
CA GLY A 84 -5.98 0.16 -0.31
C GLY A 84 -5.33 1.02 -1.40
N VAL A 85 -4.97 0.44 -2.54
CA VAL A 85 -4.40 1.19 -3.67
C VAL A 85 -5.41 2.17 -4.25
N LEU A 86 -6.67 1.76 -4.43
CA LEU A 86 -7.73 2.65 -4.94
C LEU A 86 -8.00 3.82 -4.00
N LEU A 87 -8.13 3.54 -2.69
CA LEU A 87 -8.35 4.55 -1.67
C LEU A 87 -7.17 5.53 -1.58
N PHE A 88 -5.95 5.00 -1.53
CA PHE A 88 -4.73 5.80 -1.51
C PHE A 88 -4.66 6.72 -2.73
N ASN A 89 -4.83 6.18 -3.93
CA ASN A 89 -4.77 6.97 -5.17
C ASN A 89 -5.83 8.07 -5.21
N THR A 90 -7.04 7.78 -4.72
CA THR A 90 -8.14 8.76 -4.69
C THR A 90 -7.81 9.93 -3.77
N ILE A 91 -7.38 9.63 -2.53
CA ILE A 91 -7.04 10.66 -1.55
C ILE A 91 -5.81 11.46 -2.00
N VAL A 92 -4.76 10.77 -2.45
CA VAL A 92 -3.53 11.41 -2.93
C VAL A 92 -3.79 12.27 -4.16
N SER A 93 -4.65 11.84 -5.08
CA SER A 93 -5.05 12.67 -6.23
C SER A 93 -5.73 13.97 -5.78
N SER A 94 -6.54 13.90 -4.72
CA SER A 94 -7.17 15.09 -4.15
C SER A 94 -6.15 16.01 -3.47
N ILE A 95 -5.21 15.47 -2.68
CA ILE A 95 -4.19 16.27 -1.97
C ILE A 95 -3.22 16.94 -2.95
N THR A 96 -2.86 16.22 -4.02
CA THR A 96 -1.82 16.64 -4.96
C THR A 96 -2.36 17.35 -6.19
N ASN A 97 -3.66 17.68 -6.22
CA ASN A 97 -4.33 18.29 -7.37
C ASN A 97 -4.08 17.52 -8.70
N GLY A 98 -4.04 16.20 -8.63
CA GLY A 98 -3.81 15.32 -9.78
C GLY A 98 -2.36 15.20 -10.27
N ILE A 99 -1.37 15.75 -9.54
CA ILE A 99 0.06 15.50 -9.82
C ILE A 99 0.40 14.02 -9.60
N LEU A 100 -0.23 13.40 -8.60
CA LEU A 100 -0.24 11.96 -8.35
C LEU A 100 -1.68 11.42 -8.46
N PRO A 101 -1.91 10.14 -8.78
CA PRO A 101 -0.92 9.12 -9.13
C PRO A 101 -0.32 9.33 -10.53
N ILE A 102 0.93 8.88 -10.72
CA ILE A 102 1.63 8.94 -12.01
C ILE A 102 0.85 8.09 -13.01
N LYS A 103 0.19 8.74 -13.98
CA LYS A 103 -0.49 8.03 -15.08
C LYS A 103 0.56 7.16 -15.78
N ARG A 104 0.37 5.85 -15.75
CA ARG A 104 1.14 4.94 -16.59
C ARG A 104 0.73 5.25 -18.03
N THR A 105 1.63 5.81 -18.83
CA THR A 105 1.38 5.98 -20.27
C THR A 105 1.01 4.60 -20.82
N PRO A 106 -0.18 4.43 -21.43
CA PRO A 106 -0.49 3.17 -22.09
C PRO A 106 0.57 2.97 -23.17
N ARG A 107 1.34 1.88 -23.06
CA ARG A 107 2.18 1.45 -24.18
C ARG A 107 1.21 1.14 -25.32
N ARG A 108 1.23 2.00 -26.35
CA ARG A 108 0.67 1.66 -27.66
C ARG A 108 1.49 0.52 -28.26
#